data_AF-A0A0S7BTY6-F1
#
_entry.id   AF-A0A0S7BTY6-F1
#
_cell.length_a   1.000
_cell.length_b   1.000
_cell.length_c   1.000
_cell.angle_alpha   90.00
_cell.angle_beta   90.00
_cell.angle_gamma   90.00
#
_symmetry.space_group_name_H-M   'P 1'
#
loop_
_entity.id
_entity.type
_entity.pdbx_description
1 polymer ?
#
loop_
_entity_poly.entity_id
_entity_poly.type
_entity_poly.pdbx_seq_one_letter_code
_entity_poly.pdbx_strand_id
1 'polypeptide(L)'
;MTAAAIVNEIQSALQGYSGKWTEKKGLWEFSAVIAERKVFLSKKKITYSMKFRIDDVLKTVKFSEMLAEAGSGLSTGGDFDNDFSSGFGFKKETYNTIGGARQGSIEEQSTLFGKDYTYQFRYEEIREKVQAAVQNAGYQFVYQILPVK
;
A
#
# COMPACT_ATOMS: atom_id res chain seq x y z
N MET A 1 -18.67 14.33 14.18
CA MET A 1 -17.28 13.79 14.18
C MET A 1 -16.46 14.59 13.17
N THR A 2 -15.16 14.84 13.42
CA THR A 2 -14.28 15.59 12.51
C THR A 2 -13.40 14.66 11.69
N ALA A 3 -12.81 15.15 10.59
CA ALA A 3 -11.85 14.37 9.79
C ALA A 3 -10.67 13.83 10.63
N ALA A 4 -10.16 14.62 11.58
CA ALA A 4 -9.09 14.18 12.48
C ALA A 4 -9.53 13.04 13.42
N ALA A 5 -10.77 13.07 13.91
CA ALA A 5 -11.31 11.99 14.75
C ALA A 5 -11.42 10.68 13.97
N ILE A 6 -11.86 10.72 12.71
CA ILE A 6 -11.94 9.53 11.84
C ILE A 6 -10.57 8.93 11.58
N VAL A 7 -9.56 9.77 11.32
CA VAL A 7 -8.17 9.30 11.18
C VAL A 7 -7.72 8.56 12.44
N ASN A 8 -7.98 9.14 13.62
CA ASN A 8 -7.61 8.50 14.89
C ASN A 8 -8.34 7.17 15.12
N GLU A 9 -9.62 7.08 14.74
CA GLU A 9 -10.39 5.84 14.82
C GLU A 9 -9.84 4.77 13.87
N ILE A 10 -9.54 5.13 12.63
CA ILE A 10 -8.92 4.22 11.65
C ILE A 10 -7.55 3.74 12.17
N GLN A 11 -6.70 4.65 12.66
CA GLN A 11 -5.40 4.29 13.23
C GLN A 11 -5.56 3.36 14.44
N SER A 12 -6.53 3.63 15.31
CA SER A 12 -6.83 2.82 16.48
C SER A 12 -7.30 1.42 16.09
N ALA A 13 -8.18 1.31 15.10
CA ALA A 13 -8.67 0.04 14.58
C ALA A 13 -7.54 -0.85 14.03
N LEU A 14 -6.43 -0.23 13.60
CA LEU A 14 -5.27 -0.92 13.03
C LEU A 14 -4.05 -1.00 13.95
N GLN A 15 -4.16 -0.65 15.23
CA GLN A 15 -3.04 -0.73 16.19
C GLN A 15 -2.45 -2.15 16.33
N GLY A 16 -3.25 -3.19 16.04
CA GLY A 16 -2.78 -4.58 16.04
C GLY A 16 -1.88 -4.96 14.86
N TYR A 17 -1.76 -4.11 13.83
CA TYR A 17 -0.95 -4.38 12.64
C TYR A 17 0.38 -3.62 12.72
N SER A 18 1.47 -4.34 12.47
CA SER A 18 2.79 -3.75 12.33
C SER A 18 2.92 -3.06 10.98
N GLY A 19 2.98 -1.72 10.99
CA GLY A 19 3.13 -0.94 9.77
C GLY A 19 3.49 0.51 10.03
N LYS A 20 3.66 1.26 8.94
CA LYS A 20 4.05 2.67 8.94
C LYS A 20 2.91 3.51 8.39
N TRP A 21 2.61 4.59 9.11
CA TRP A 21 1.69 5.62 8.69
C TRP A 21 2.45 6.79 8.09
N THR A 22 1.95 7.32 6.98
CA THR A 22 2.41 8.57 6.39
C THR A 22 1.21 9.42 5.96
N GLU A 23 1.42 10.73 5.89
CA GLU A 23 0.43 11.68 5.41
C GLU A 23 1.10 12.63 4.41
N LYS A 24 0.38 12.92 3.31
CA LYS A 24 0.79 13.95 2.36
C LYS A 24 -0.41 14.61 1.72
N LYS A 25 -0.63 15.90 2.03
CA LYS A 25 -1.68 16.74 1.41
C LYS A 25 -3.08 16.11 1.51
N GLY A 26 -3.44 15.65 2.71
CA GLY A 26 -4.71 15.00 3.04
C GLY A 26 -4.82 13.54 2.58
N LEU A 27 -3.80 12.98 1.93
CA LEU A 27 -3.73 11.56 1.61
C LEU A 27 -3.01 10.82 2.74
N TRP A 28 -3.74 9.97 3.45
CA TRP A 28 -3.19 9.09 4.47
C TRP A 28 -2.81 7.76 3.82
N GLU A 29 -1.67 7.20 4.23
CA GLU A 29 -1.20 5.90 3.80
C GLU A 29 -0.77 5.07 5.01
N PHE A 30 -1.18 3.81 5.04
CA PHE A 30 -0.63 2.79 5.91
C PHE A 30 0.06 1.74 5.05
N SER A 31 1.26 1.32 5.45
CA SER A 31 2.04 0.32 4.74
C SER A 31 2.66 -0.71 5.69
N ALA A 32 2.58 -1.98 5.32
CA ALA A 32 3.10 -3.09 6.11
C ALA A 32 3.83 -4.09 5.20
N VAL A 33 5.00 -4.56 5.60
CA VAL A 33 5.67 -5.68 4.91
C VAL A 33 5.01 -6.96 5.39
N ILE A 34 4.34 -7.67 4.48
CA ILE A 34 3.49 -8.84 4.81
C ILE A 34 4.15 -10.18 4.49
N ALA A 35 5.15 -10.15 3.62
CA ALA A 35 5.96 -11.31 3.29
C ALA A 35 7.37 -10.86 2.87
N GLU A 36 8.37 -11.66 3.21
CA GLU A 36 9.73 -11.52 2.70
C GLU A 36 10.22 -12.90 2.27
N ARG A 37 10.84 -12.98 1.09
CA ARG A 37 11.58 -14.18 0.66
C ARG A 37 12.99 -13.82 0.22
N LYS A 38 13.92 -14.73 0.51
CA LYS A 38 15.31 -14.62 0.06
C LYS A 38 15.44 -15.36 -1.26
N VAL A 39 16.05 -14.72 -2.26
CA VAL A 39 16.33 -15.31 -3.58
C VAL A 39 17.82 -15.10 -3.87
N PHE A 40 18.63 -16.14 -3.73
CA PHE A 40 20.10 -16.06 -3.77
C PHE A 40 20.67 -15.02 -2.76
N LEU A 41 21.40 -14.03 -3.26
CA LEU A 41 21.97 -12.90 -2.51
C LEU A 41 20.99 -11.72 -2.35
N SER A 42 19.79 -11.81 -2.94
CA SER A 42 18.79 -10.75 -2.93
C SER A 42 17.63 -11.05 -1.97
N LYS A 43 16.93 -10.01 -1.54
CA LYS A 43 15.69 -10.09 -0.76
C LYS A 43 14.55 -9.48 -1.57
N LYS A 44 13.40 -10.15 -1.57
CA LYS A 44 12.16 -9.64 -2.12
C LYS A 44 11.11 -9.53 -1.01
N LYS A 45 10.37 -8.44 -1.00
CA LYS A 45 9.35 -8.11 0.00
C LYS A 45 8.03 -7.84 -0.68
N ILE A 46 6.96 -8.41 -0.17
CA ILE A 46 5.59 -7.96 -0.48
C ILE A 46 5.20 -6.95 0.59
N THR A 47 4.77 -5.79 0.14
CA THR A 47 4.22 -4.72 0.98
C THR A 47 2.75 -4.55 0.66
N TYR A 48 1.91 -4.63 1.68
CA TYR A 48 0.55 -4.12 1.63
C TYR A 48 0.56 -2.62 1.85
N SER A 49 -0.20 -1.87 1.06
CA SER A 49 -0.52 -0.50 1.37
C SER A 49 -1.98 -0.19 1.17
N MET A 50 -2.54 0.59 2.09
CA MET A 50 -3.83 1.23 1.92
C MET A 50 -3.68 2.74 1.97
N LYS A 51 -4.56 3.42 1.25
CA LYS A 51 -4.60 4.87 1.16
C LYS A 51 -6.03 5.35 1.30
N PHE A 52 -6.22 6.47 1.99
CA PHE A 52 -7.51 7.11 2.02
C PHE A 52 -7.46 8.63 2.08
N ARG A 53 -8.57 9.24 1.64
CA ARG A 53 -8.88 10.67 1.78
C ARG A 53 -10.27 10.85 2.34
N ILE A 54 -10.44 11.85 3.20
CA ILE A 54 -11.72 12.22 3.78
C ILE A 54 -12.22 13.48 3.08
N ASP A 55 -13.45 13.41 2.57
CA ASP A 55 -14.21 14.56 2.10
C ASP A 55 -15.29 14.86 3.12
N ASP A 56 -15.09 15.94 3.88
CA ASP A 56 -16.00 16.29 4.98
C ASP A 56 -17.32 16.92 4.49
N VAL A 57 -17.29 17.53 3.29
CA VAL A 57 -18.47 18.16 2.68
C VAL A 57 -19.41 17.07 2.17
N LEU A 58 -18.87 16.08 1.47
CA LEU A 58 -19.64 14.95 0.94
C LEU A 58 -19.89 13.85 1.97
N LYS A 59 -19.25 13.93 3.15
CA LYS A 59 -19.22 12.85 4.15
C LYS A 59 -18.78 11.52 3.55
N THR A 60 -17.72 11.55 2.74
CA THR A 60 -17.17 10.34 2.09
C THR A 60 -15.72 10.10 2.50
N VAL A 61 -15.33 8.83 2.57
CA VAL A 61 -13.94 8.40 2.66
C VAL A 61 -13.62 7.56 1.43
N LYS A 62 -12.75 8.09 0.58
CA LYS A 62 -12.24 7.37 -0.59
C LYS A 62 -11.08 6.51 -0.14
N PHE A 63 -11.21 5.21 -0.32
CA PHE A 63 -10.26 4.20 0.13
C PHE A 63 -9.72 3.42 -1.08
N SER A 64 -8.45 3.03 -1.02
CA SER A 64 -7.81 2.16 -1.99
C SER A 64 -6.75 1.32 -1.31
N GLU A 65 -6.45 0.15 -1.85
CA GLU A 65 -5.40 -0.72 -1.34
C GLU A 65 -4.71 -1.49 -2.47
N MET A 66 -3.49 -1.96 -2.20
CA MET A 66 -2.71 -2.75 -3.13
C MET A 66 -1.61 -3.57 -2.43
N LEU A 67 -1.10 -4.57 -3.14
CA LEU A 67 0.12 -5.29 -2.85
C LEU A 67 1.21 -4.88 -3.85
N ALA A 68 2.43 -4.64 -3.34
CA ALA A 68 3.59 -4.35 -4.17
C ALA A 68 4.79 -5.23 -3.77
N GLU A 69 5.42 -5.86 -4.76
CA GLU A 69 6.72 -6.53 -4.57
C GLU A 69 7.86 -5.52 -4.78
N ALA A 70 8.80 -5.44 -3.84
CA ALA A 70 10.06 -4.72 -4.00
C ALA A 70 11.24 -5.67 -3.76
N GLY A 71 12.24 -5.63 -4.64
CA GLY A 71 13.47 -6.42 -4.52
C GLY A 71 14.70 -5.52 -4.36
N SER A 72 15.70 -5.97 -3.59
CA SER A 72 17.03 -5.36 -3.58
C SER A 72 17.99 -6.24 -4.38
N GLY A 73 18.38 -5.84 -5.59
CA GLY A 73 19.39 -6.52 -6.42
C GLY A 73 20.49 -5.57 -6.89
N LEU A 74 21.69 -6.08 -7.18
CA LEU A 74 22.66 -5.36 -8.00
C LEU A 74 22.09 -5.33 -9.43
N SER A 75 21.67 -4.18 -9.92
CA SER A 75 21.38 -3.99 -11.34
C SER A 75 22.71 -3.99 -12.10
N THR A 76 23.08 -5.12 -12.71
CA THR A 76 24.14 -5.16 -13.72
C THR A 76 23.53 -4.84 -15.08
N GLY A 77 23.48 -3.56 -15.45
CA GLY A 77 23.20 -3.17 -16.83
C GLY A 77 22.54 -1.80 -17.01
N GLY A 78 23.29 -0.88 -17.61
CA GLY A 78 22.75 0.29 -18.34
C GLY A 78 23.09 1.64 -17.70
N ASP A 79 24.14 2.28 -18.21
CA ASP A 79 24.33 3.73 -18.07
C ASP A 79 23.04 4.46 -18.43
N PHE A 80 22.58 5.34 -17.54
CA PHE A 80 21.97 6.58 -17.99
C PHE A 80 22.37 7.70 -17.03
N ASP A 81 23.25 8.49 -17.58
CA ASP A 81 23.80 9.72 -17.07
C ASP A 81 22.70 10.74 -16.75
N ASN A 82 23.04 11.62 -15.79
CA ASN A 82 22.43 12.90 -15.46
C ASN A 82 21.38 13.00 -14.32
N ASP A 83 21.88 13.67 -13.28
CA ASP A 83 21.20 14.56 -12.33
C ASP A 83 20.44 13.94 -11.15
N PHE A 84 21.20 13.33 -10.24
CA PHE A 84 20.76 13.07 -8.88
C PHE A 84 21.10 14.27 -7.98
N SER A 85 20.10 15.13 -7.76
CA SER A 85 20.09 16.00 -6.58
C SER A 85 20.06 15.14 -5.32
N SER A 86 20.92 15.54 -4.38
CA SER A 86 21.31 14.84 -3.16
C SER A 86 20.15 14.55 -2.21
N GLY A 87 20.03 13.30 -1.77
CA GLY A 87 19.12 12.92 -0.71
C GLY A 87 18.93 11.42 -0.63
N PHE A 88 19.92 10.70 -0.11
CA PHE A 88 19.86 9.31 0.41
C PHE A 88 18.67 8.49 -0.12
N GLY A 89 18.64 8.32 -1.44
CA GLY A 89 17.58 7.62 -2.13
C GLY A 89 17.93 6.16 -2.12
N PHE A 90 17.32 5.38 -1.24
CA PHE A 90 17.05 3.99 -1.60
C PHE A 90 16.37 4.07 -2.96
N LYS A 91 17.12 3.76 -4.03
CA LYS A 91 16.54 3.51 -5.35
C LYS A 91 15.60 2.34 -5.10
N LYS A 92 14.33 2.66 -4.82
CA LYS A 92 13.23 1.71 -4.84
C LYS A 92 13.18 1.34 -6.30
N GLU A 93 13.98 0.33 -6.66
CA GLU A 93 13.75 -0.48 -7.84
C GLU A 93 12.40 -1.16 -7.60
N THR A 94 11.34 -0.36 -7.71
CA THR A 94 10.05 -0.82 -8.15
C THR A 94 10.42 -1.39 -9.49
N TYR A 95 10.63 -2.70 -9.55
CA TYR A 95 10.78 -3.38 -10.81
C TYR A 95 9.57 -2.93 -11.61
N ASN A 96 9.82 -2.04 -12.57
CA ASN A 96 8.97 -1.90 -13.71
C ASN A 96 8.86 -3.33 -14.21
N THR A 97 7.70 -3.93 -14.00
CA THR A 97 7.29 -5.17 -14.63
C THR A 97 7.29 -4.90 -16.13
N ILE A 98 8.48 -4.95 -16.73
CA ILE A 98 8.74 -5.05 -18.17
C ILE A 98 8.00 -6.32 -18.58
N GLY A 99 6.77 -6.16 -19.06
CA GLY A 99 5.83 -7.26 -19.36
C GLY A 99 4.41 -7.11 -18.81
N GLY A 100 4.08 -5.99 -18.15
CA GLY A 100 2.71 -5.59 -17.85
C GLY A 100 2.57 -5.14 -16.41
N ALA A 101 2.34 -3.85 -16.21
CA ALA A 101 1.55 -3.38 -15.07
C ALA A 101 0.15 -3.99 -15.23
N ARG A 102 0.00 -5.25 -14.79
CA ARG A 102 -1.25 -5.99 -14.94
C ARG A 102 -2.22 -5.44 -13.90
N GLN A 103 -3.07 -4.54 -14.38
CA GLN A 103 -4.25 -4.02 -13.73
C GLN A 103 -4.95 -5.13 -12.96
N GLY A 104 -5.35 -4.84 -11.72
CA GLY A 104 -6.18 -5.75 -10.96
C GLY A 104 -6.46 -5.26 -9.54
N SER A 105 -7.59 -5.72 -9.02
CA SER A 105 -7.98 -5.68 -7.62
C SER A 105 -6.91 -6.32 -6.71
N ILE A 106 -6.96 -6.03 -5.41
CA ILE A 106 -6.00 -6.62 -4.45
C ILE A 106 -6.15 -8.14 -4.38
N GLU A 107 -7.34 -8.66 -4.66
CA GLU A 107 -7.67 -10.09 -4.76
C GLU A 107 -6.90 -10.77 -5.90
N GLU A 108 -6.85 -10.13 -7.08
CA GLU A 108 -6.07 -10.61 -8.23
C GLU A 108 -4.57 -10.56 -7.93
N GLN A 109 -4.09 -9.49 -7.30
CA GLN A 109 -2.70 -9.37 -6.86
C GLN A 109 -2.35 -10.45 -5.84
N SER A 110 -3.24 -10.71 -4.87
CA SER A 110 -3.03 -11.70 -3.83
C SER A 110 -2.89 -13.11 -4.39
N THR A 111 -3.80 -13.48 -5.31
CA THR A 111 -3.78 -14.76 -6.03
C THR A 111 -2.49 -14.96 -6.82
N LEU A 112 -1.99 -13.91 -7.48
CA LEU A 112 -0.73 -13.97 -8.23
C LEU A 112 0.47 -14.18 -7.31
N PHE A 113 0.58 -13.39 -6.25
CA PHE A 113 1.69 -13.52 -5.30
C PHE A 113 1.66 -14.82 -4.50
N GLY A 114 0.48 -15.40 -4.27
CA GLY A 114 0.31 -16.69 -3.61
C GLY A 114 1.00 -17.88 -4.33
N LYS A 115 1.37 -17.72 -5.61
CA LYS A 115 2.18 -18.71 -6.35
C LYS A 115 3.64 -18.72 -5.92
N ASP A 116 4.15 -17.56 -5.52
CA ASP A 116 5.56 -17.28 -5.26
C ASP A 116 5.88 -17.11 -3.77
N TYR A 117 4.85 -16.82 -2.97
CA TYR A 117 4.93 -16.51 -1.56
C TYR A 117 3.86 -17.26 -0.79
N THR A 118 4.26 -17.89 0.29
CA THR A 118 3.32 -18.34 1.33
C THR A 118 3.16 -17.22 2.34
N TYR A 119 1.98 -16.62 2.40
CA TYR A 119 1.65 -15.62 3.41
C TYR A 119 0.17 -15.74 3.80
N GLN A 120 -0.12 -15.48 5.07
CA GLN A 120 -1.49 -15.47 5.62
C GLN A 120 -1.84 -14.04 6.02
N PHE A 121 -1.91 -13.15 5.02
CA PHE A 121 -2.29 -11.76 5.26
C PHE A 121 -3.74 -11.54 4.83
N ARG A 122 -4.61 -11.24 5.79
CA ARG A 122 -6.03 -10.97 5.57
C ARG A 122 -6.22 -9.47 5.32
N TYR A 123 -5.97 -9.03 4.09
CA TYR A 123 -6.19 -7.63 3.71
C TYR A 123 -7.68 -7.26 3.83
N GLU A 124 -8.60 -8.22 3.65
CA GLU A 124 -10.02 -7.99 3.86
C GLU A 124 -10.33 -7.56 5.29
N GLU A 125 -9.63 -8.10 6.30
CA GLU A 125 -9.85 -7.72 7.71
C GLU A 125 -9.47 -6.26 7.96
N ILE A 126 -8.41 -5.77 7.31
CA ILE A 126 -8.03 -4.35 7.39
C ILE A 126 -9.10 -3.49 6.72
N ARG A 127 -9.53 -3.86 5.50
CA ARG A 127 -10.60 -3.16 4.78
C ARG A 127 -11.87 -3.07 5.63
N GLU A 128 -12.31 -4.18 6.21
CA GLU A 128 -13.50 -4.25 7.05
C GLU A 128 -13.39 -3.37 8.31
N LYS A 129 -12.25 -3.39 8.99
CA LYS A 129 -11.99 -2.52 10.15
C LYS A 129 -12.04 -1.04 9.79
N VAL A 130 -11.45 -0.66 8.66
CA VAL A 130 -11.48 0.73 8.16
C VAL A 130 -12.90 1.11 7.78
N GLN A 131 -13.61 0.26 7.04
CA GLN A 131 -14.99 0.48 6.65
C GLN A 131 -15.89 0.67 7.88
N ALA A 132 -15.75 -0.18 8.89
CA ALA A 132 -16.51 -0.08 10.13
C ALA A 132 -16.25 1.25 10.86
N ALA A 133 -14.98 1.66 10.98
CA ALA A 133 -14.64 2.96 11.58
C ALA A 133 -15.29 4.13 10.82
N VAL A 134 -15.19 4.12 9.48
CA VAL A 134 -15.78 5.14 8.61
C VAL A 134 -17.31 5.18 8.73
N GLN A 135 -17.97 4.02 8.72
CA GLN A 135 -19.43 3.94 8.79
C GLN A 135 -19.97 4.31 10.17
N ASN A 136 -19.31 3.89 11.25
CA ASN A 136 -19.66 4.27 12.61
C ASN A 136 -19.51 5.79 12.84
N ALA A 137 -18.59 6.42 12.11
CA ALA A 137 -18.42 7.87 12.08
C ALA A 137 -19.51 8.63 11.29
N GLY A 138 -20.39 7.91 10.58
CA GLY A 138 -21.45 8.48 9.73
C GLY A 138 -20.97 8.89 8.34
N TYR A 139 -19.85 8.33 7.85
CA TYR A 139 -19.31 8.61 6.52
C TYR A 139 -19.58 7.43 5.58
N GLN A 140 -19.72 7.72 4.30
CA GLN A 140 -19.75 6.71 3.27
C GLN A 140 -18.34 6.21 2.97
N PHE A 141 -18.16 4.89 3.02
CA PHE A 141 -16.94 4.23 2.57
C PHE A 141 -17.00 3.98 1.05
N VAL A 142 -16.07 4.55 0.29
CA VAL A 142 -16.01 4.44 -1.17
C VAL A 142 -14.71 3.73 -1.56
N TYR A 143 -14.81 2.48 -1.99
CA TYR A 143 -13.67 1.71 -2.49
C TYR A 143 -13.28 2.13 -3.92
N GLN A 144 -11.99 2.34 -4.16
CA GLN A 144 -11.44 2.74 -5.45
C GLN A 144 -10.24 1.88 -5.81
N ILE A 145 -10.26 1.33 -7.03
CA ILE A 145 -9.09 0.69 -7.63
C ILE A 145 -8.26 1.79 -8.29
N LEU A 146 -7.04 1.99 -7.80
CA LEU A 146 -6.13 3.00 -8.36
C LEU A 146 -5.32 2.40 -9.52
N PRO A 147 -5.07 3.19 -10.58
CA PRO A 147 -4.11 2.79 -11.61
C PRO A 147 -2.69 2.78 -11.01
N VAL A 148 -1.93 1.72 -11.29
CA VAL A 148 -0.50 1.67 -10.96
C VAL A 148 0.25 2.50 -11.99
N LYS A 149 1.09 3.44 -11.51
CA LYS A 149 1.97 4.25 -12.35
C LYS A 149 3.32 3.58 -12.56
#